data_AF-A0A644U2M8-F1
#
_entry.id   AF-A0A644U2M8-F1
#
_cell.length_a   1.000
_cell.length_b   1.000
_cell.length_c   1.000
_cell.angle_alpha   90.00
_cell.angle_beta   90.00
_cell.angle_gamma   90.00
#
_symmetry.space_group_name_H-M   'P 1'
#
loop_
_entity.id
_entity.type
_entity.pdbx_description
1 polymer ?
#
loop_
_entity_poly.entity_id
_entity_poly.type
_entity_poly.pdbx_seq_one_letter_code
_entity_poly.pdbx_strand_id
1 'polypeptide(L)'
;MGRLFAVILFLIFGIIGTLFNNTHHPSGRTIEEAIERSGREVVAILHREKVNDGEVVFYHKGINDGEAHSIAAGYVQRTNSGWKWVSGGEHTGIDEVTAQYFPSTKGYVKSSFPLAYGESLREDIASIGVLTKNSDIVKKARIVGNEEGKIWFVFLNPSDGILTKIVGYNQVGEIIFLSGYVEP
;
A
#
# COMPACT_ATOMS: atom_id res chain seq x y z
N MET A 1 52.78 -5.88 -9.44
CA MET A 1 51.57 -5.57 -10.22
C MET A 1 50.37 -6.45 -9.87
N GLY A 2 50.49 -7.79 -9.82
CA GLY A 2 49.33 -8.68 -9.62
C GLY A 2 48.62 -8.63 -8.25
N ARG A 3 49.34 -8.44 -7.14
CA ARG A 3 48.74 -8.44 -5.78
C ARG A 3 47.89 -7.20 -5.50
N LEU A 4 48.35 -6.02 -5.93
CA LEU A 4 47.60 -4.76 -5.75
C LEU A 4 46.33 -4.75 -6.62
N PHE A 5 46.41 -5.29 -7.84
CA PHE A 5 45.27 -5.40 -8.75
C PHE A 5 44.18 -6.36 -8.21
N ALA A 6 44.58 -7.48 -7.60
CA ALA A 6 43.65 -8.44 -6.98
C ALA A 6 42.91 -7.86 -5.75
N VAL A 7 43.59 -7.06 -4.93
CA VAL A 7 42.98 -6.37 -3.77
C VAL A 7 41.98 -5.31 -4.22
N ILE A 8 42.32 -4.54 -5.27
CA ILE A 8 41.41 -3.54 -5.86
C ILE A 8 40.15 -4.22 -6.44
N LEU A 9 40.30 -5.36 -7.11
CA LEU A 9 39.17 -6.14 -7.64
C LEU A 9 38.27 -6.69 -6.52
N PHE A 10 38.84 -7.21 -5.43
CA PHE A 10 38.08 -7.68 -4.27
C PHE A 10 37.32 -6.54 -3.57
N LEU A 11 37.92 -5.36 -3.46
CA LEU A 11 37.27 -4.17 -2.92
C LEU A 11 36.16 -3.67 -3.85
N ILE A 12 36.38 -3.68 -5.17
CA ILE A 12 35.35 -3.31 -6.15
C ILE A 12 34.19 -4.30 -6.11
N PHE A 13 34.43 -5.62 -6.08
CA PHE A 13 33.38 -6.63 -5.96
C PHE A 13 32.67 -6.60 -4.60
N GLY A 14 33.38 -6.28 -3.51
CA GLY A 14 32.78 -6.08 -2.19
C GLY A 14 31.90 -4.84 -2.11
N ILE A 15 32.32 -3.73 -2.71
CA ILE A 15 31.56 -2.47 -2.80
C ILE A 15 30.38 -2.61 -3.77
N ILE A 16 30.56 -3.31 -4.89
CA ILE A 16 29.49 -3.70 -5.81
C ILE A 16 28.48 -4.60 -5.07
N GLY A 17 28.95 -5.62 -4.35
CA GLY A 17 28.09 -6.51 -3.57
C GLY A 17 27.28 -5.80 -2.49
N THR A 18 27.82 -4.77 -1.85
CA THR A 18 27.08 -3.95 -0.87
C THR A 18 26.18 -2.90 -1.52
N LEU A 19 26.55 -2.34 -2.68
CA LEU A 19 25.67 -1.45 -3.47
C LEU A 19 24.50 -2.20 -4.11
N PHE A 20 24.64 -3.50 -4.41
CA PHE A 20 23.56 -4.37 -4.88
C PHE A 20 22.71 -4.97 -3.74
N ASN A 21 23.04 -4.70 -2.46
CA ASN A 21 22.34 -5.25 -1.30
C ASN A 21 21.11 -4.46 -0.84
N ASN A 22 20.46 -3.69 -1.73
CA ASN A 22 19.25 -2.95 -1.38
C ASN A 22 18.03 -3.41 -2.20
N THR A 23 17.08 -4.03 -1.49
CA THR A 23 15.67 -4.34 -1.86
C THR A 23 15.37 -5.53 -2.79
N HIS A 24 16.04 -6.68 -2.60
CA HIS A 24 15.46 -7.96 -3.04
C HIS A 24 14.70 -8.60 -1.88
N HIS A 25 13.41 -8.27 -1.74
CA HIS A 25 12.53 -9.04 -0.86
C HIS A 25 12.48 -10.49 -1.37
N PRO A 26 12.82 -11.49 -0.53
CA PRO A 26 12.77 -12.87 -0.94
C PRO A 26 11.33 -13.26 -1.27
N SER A 27 11.15 -13.99 -2.37
CA SER A 27 9.81 -14.43 -2.77
C SER A 27 9.21 -15.39 -1.75
N GLY A 28 7.91 -15.29 -1.47
CA GLY A 28 7.14 -16.27 -0.71
C GLY A 28 6.39 -17.25 -1.63
N ARG A 29 6.00 -18.41 -1.12
CA ARG A 29 5.10 -19.35 -1.82
C ARG A 29 3.66 -18.83 -1.81
N THR A 30 3.28 -18.12 -0.76
CA THR A 30 2.00 -17.40 -0.63
C THR A 30 2.22 -15.88 -0.66
N ILE A 31 1.11 -15.14 -0.76
CA ILE A 31 1.13 -13.67 -0.71
C ILE A 31 1.56 -13.21 0.68
N GLU A 32 0.99 -13.81 1.73
CA GLU A 32 1.33 -13.55 3.14
C GLU A 32 2.81 -13.78 3.40
N GLU A 33 3.33 -14.93 2.97
CA GLU A 33 4.75 -15.24 3.15
C GLU A 33 5.65 -14.23 2.42
N ALA A 34 5.23 -13.71 1.26
CA ALA A 34 5.98 -12.68 0.55
C ALA A 34 5.96 -11.33 1.29
N ILE A 35 4.85 -10.99 1.95
CA ILE A 35 4.73 -9.81 2.82
C ILE A 35 5.60 -10.01 4.07
N GLU A 36 5.53 -11.15 4.75
CA GLU A 36 6.30 -11.45 5.95
C GLU A 36 7.81 -11.47 5.71
N ARG A 37 8.25 -12.03 4.58
CA ARG A 37 9.64 -11.97 4.13
C ARG A 37 10.14 -10.56 3.85
N SER A 38 9.25 -9.58 3.73
CA SER A 38 9.62 -8.15 3.67
C SER A 38 9.86 -7.52 5.05
N GLY A 39 9.67 -8.27 6.14
CA GLY A 39 9.78 -7.80 7.53
C GLY A 39 8.46 -7.25 8.08
N ARG A 40 7.31 -7.61 7.48
CA ARG A 40 5.98 -7.10 7.86
C ARG A 40 5.14 -8.23 8.42
N GLU A 41 4.66 -8.10 9.64
CA GLU A 41 3.78 -9.10 10.25
C GLU A 41 2.34 -8.95 9.72
N VAL A 42 1.81 -10.00 9.10
CA VAL A 42 0.42 -10.05 8.63
C VAL A 42 -0.46 -10.64 9.71
N VAL A 43 -1.34 -9.83 10.30
CA VAL A 43 -2.31 -10.30 11.31
C VAL A 43 -3.55 -10.87 10.64
N ALA A 44 -4.13 -10.10 9.71
CA ALA A 44 -5.34 -10.49 8.99
C ALA A 44 -5.36 -9.89 7.60
N ILE A 45 -5.77 -10.67 6.59
CA ILE A 45 -6.05 -10.16 5.25
C ILE A 45 -7.49 -9.66 5.22
N LEU A 46 -7.69 -8.41 4.83
CA LEU A 46 -9.02 -7.79 4.73
C LEU A 46 -9.59 -7.92 3.32
N HIS A 47 -8.76 -7.69 2.31
CA HIS A 47 -9.16 -7.78 0.90
C HIS A 47 -7.95 -7.98 -0.01
N ARG A 48 -8.18 -8.66 -1.14
CA ARG A 48 -7.21 -8.77 -2.23
C ARG A 48 -7.83 -8.31 -3.53
N GLU A 49 -7.21 -7.32 -4.14
CA GLU A 49 -7.64 -6.76 -5.41
C GLU A 49 -6.68 -7.17 -6.51
N LYS A 50 -7.19 -7.95 -7.48
CA LYS A 50 -6.38 -8.38 -8.62
C LYS A 50 -6.01 -7.18 -9.49
N VAL A 51 -4.74 -7.11 -9.86
CA VAL A 51 -4.19 -6.15 -10.81
C VAL A 51 -3.33 -6.90 -11.83
N ASN A 52 -2.84 -6.21 -12.87
CA ASN A 52 -2.19 -6.81 -14.04
C ASN A 52 -1.39 -8.10 -13.78
N ASP A 53 -0.27 -7.99 -13.06
CA ASP A 53 0.70 -9.05 -12.81
C ASP A 53 0.83 -9.39 -11.32
N GLY A 54 -0.20 -9.09 -10.54
CA GLY A 54 -0.17 -9.29 -9.10
C GLY A 54 -1.47 -8.90 -8.40
N GLU A 55 -1.36 -8.60 -7.12
CA GLU A 55 -2.48 -8.21 -6.28
C GLU A 55 -2.12 -7.01 -5.41
N VAL A 56 -3.08 -6.12 -5.18
CA VAL A 56 -3.04 -5.18 -4.06
C VAL A 56 -3.73 -5.83 -2.89
N VAL A 57 -3.01 -5.92 -1.79
CA VAL A 57 -3.44 -6.61 -0.58
C VAL A 57 -3.66 -5.57 0.49
N PHE A 58 -4.87 -5.55 1.05
CA PHE A 58 -5.22 -4.76 2.22
C PHE A 58 -5.23 -5.69 3.42
N TYR A 59 -4.50 -5.33 4.47
CA TYR A 59 -4.30 -6.22 5.61
C TYR A 59 -4.02 -5.43 6.88
N HIS A 60 -4.36 -6.03 8.02
CA HIS A 60 -3.89 -5.56 9.31
C HIS A 60 -2.44 -6.01 9.51
N LYS A 61 -1.57 -5.03 9.76
CA LYS A 61 -0.16 -5.27 10.05
C LYS A 61 0.07 -5.16 11.56
N GLY A 62 0.73 -6.17 12.13
CA GLY A 62 1.09 -6.18 13.55
C GLY A 62 1.99 -5.01 13.96
N ILE A 63 1.74 -4.51 15.17
CA ILE A 63 2.54 -3.53 15.90
C ILE A 63 2.73 -4.09 17.32
N ASN A 64 3.92 -3.90 17.90
CA ASN A 64 4.28 -4.42 19.22
C ASN A 64 4.02 -5.93 19.32
N ASP A 65 4.65 -6.70 18.43
CA ASP A 65 4.54 -8.17 18.40
C ASP A 65 3.09 -8.69 18.33
N GLY A 66 2.24 -7.97 17.58
CA GLY A 66 0.84 -8.32 17.34
C GLY A 66 -0.16 -7.84 18.40
N GLU A 67 0.26 -7.12 19.44
CA GLU A 67 -0.66 -6.56 20.46
C GLU A 67 -1.56 -5.44 19.92
N ALA A 68 -1.12 -4.76 18.86
CA ALA A 68 -1.88 -3.77 18.13
C ALA A 68 -1.72 -3.99 16.62
N HIS A 69 -2.56 -3.33 15.82
CA HIS A 69 -2.42 -3.36 14.37
C HIS A 69 -2.56 -1.98 13.74
N SER A 70 -1.92 -1.83 12.58
CA SER A 70 -2.15 -0.76 11.62
C SER A 70 -2.90 -1.30 10.41
N ILE A 71 -3.43 -0.39 9.59
CA ILE A 71 -3.95 -0.74 8.29
C ILE A 71 -2.86 -0.55 7.23
N ALA A 72 -2.65 -1.57 6.40
CA ALA A 72 -1.64 -1.58 5.37
C ALA A 72 -2.22 -1.94 4.00
N ALA A 73 -1.63 -1.36 2.96
CA ALA A 73 -1.86 -1.73 1.58
C ALA A 73 -0.53 -2.03 0.88
N GLY A 74 -0.47 -3.12 0.13
CA GLY A 74 0.74 -3.54 -0.54
C GLY A 74 0.51 -4.18 -1.89
N TYR A 75 1.31 -3.81 -2.88
CA TYR A 75 1.37 -4.51 -4.16
C TYR A 75 2.34 -5.69 -4.08
N VAL A 76 1.80 -6.88 -4.36
CA VAL A 76 2.52 -8.15 -4.38
C VAL A 76 2.45 -8.71 -5.79
N GLN A 77 3.62 -8.89 -6.41
CA GLN A 77 3.74 -9.34 -7.78
C GLN A 77 3.83 -10.86 -7.85
N ARG A 78 3.15 -11.45 -8.83
CA ARG A 78 3.30 -12.88 -9.16
C ARG A 78 4.61 -13.10 -9.92
N THR A 79 5.41 -14.07 -9.50
CA THR A 79 6.66 -14.47 -10.16
C THR A 79 6.63 -15.95 -10.53
N ASN A 80 7.61 -16.41 -11.31
CA ASN A 80 7.76 -17.84 -11.65
C ASN A 80 8.03 -18.72 -10.41
N SER A 81 8.53 -18.14 -9.32
CA SER A 81 8.89 -18.84 -8.08
C SER A 81 7.93 -18.56 -6.92
N GLY A 82 6.78 -17.91 -7.16
CA GLY A 82 5.79 -17.60 -6.14
C GLY A 82 5.35 -16.14 -6.20
N TRP A 83 5.49 -15.43 -5.08
CA TRP A 83 5.04 -14.05 -4.91
C TRP A 83 6.16 -13.18 -4.36
N LYS A 84 6.18 -11.90 -4.73
CA LYS A 84 7.18 -10.94 -4.26
C LYS A 84 6.50 -9.66 -3.76
N TRP A 85 6.82 -9.23 -2.54
CA TRP A 85 6.49 -7.88 -2.09
C TRP A 85 7.26 -6.86 -2.93
N VAL A 86 6.53 -5.93 -3.55
CA VAL A 86 7.13 -4.90 -4.40
C VAL A 86 7.13 -3.56 -3.67
N SER A 87 5.97 -3.13 -3.20
CA SER A 87 5.82 -1.80 -2.59
C SER A 87 4.53 -1.71 -1.80
N GLY A 88 4.47 -0.82 -0.82
CA GLY A 88 3.25 -0.56 -0.07
C GLY A 88 3.45 0.53 0.97
N GLY A 89 2.39 0.79 1.73
CA GLY A 89 2.35 1.72 2.83
C GLY A 89 1.47 1.19 3.95
N GLU A 90 1.61 1.79 5.11
CA GLU A 90 0.77 1.56 6.27
C GLU A 90 0.51 2.89 6.96
N HIS A 91 -0.61 2.98 7.65
CA HIS A 91 -0.89 4.12 8.51
C HIS A 91 -1.68 3.65 9.73
N THR A 92 -1.61 4.50 10.76
CA THR A 92 -2.50 4.45 11.92
C THR A 92 -3.27 5.77 11.92
N GLY A 93 -4.53 5.73 12.32
CA GLY A 93 -5.37 6.92 12.43
C GLY A 93 -6.36 6.75 13.56
N ILE A 94 -6.65 7.84 14.26
CA ILE A 94 -7.70 7.91 15.29
C ILE A 94 -8.99 8.56 14.76
N ASP A 95 -8.96 9.02 13.51
CA ASP A 95 -10.09 9.67 12.86
C ASP A 95 -11.20 8.66 12.53
N GLU A 96 -12.45 9.14 12.53
CA GLU A 96 -13.63 8.35 12.17
C GLU A 96 -13.55 7.75 10.77
N VAL A 97 -12.85 8.44 9.86
CA VAL A 97 -12.53 7.97 8.52
C VAL A 97 -11.06 8.27 8.27
N THR A 98 -10.24 7.23 8.24
CA THR A 98 -8.79 7.34 8.05
C THR A 98 -8.46 7.30 6.57
N ALA A 99 -7.27 7.78 6.19
CA ALA A 99 -6.81 7.72 4.82
C ALA A 99 -5.30 7.73 4.68
N GLN A 100 -4.82 7.09 3.63
CA GLN A 100 -3.47 7.18 3.13
C GLN A 100 -3.49 7.28 1.61
N TYR A 101 -2.62 8.12 1.08
CA TYR A 101 -2.32 8.16 -0.34
C TYR A 101 -1.00 7.43 -0.61
N PHE A 102 -1.02 6.55 -1.60
CA PHE A 102 0.14 5.84 -2.09
C PHE A 102 0.39 6.24 -3.55
N PRO A 103 1.51 6.94 -3.87
CA PRO A 103 1.78 7.38 -5.23
C PRO A 103 2.14 6.21 -6.15
N SER A 104 1.89 6.35 -7.46
CA SER A 104 2.53 5.48 -8.44
C SER A 104 4.03 5.70 -8.43
N THR A 105 4.83 4.64 -8.40
CA THR A 105 6.29 4.73 -8.52
C THR A 105 6.72 4.39 -9.95
N LYS A 106 7.54 5.26 -10.55
CA LYS A 106 8.31 4.97 -11.76
C LYS A 106 9.73 4.59 -11.37
N GLY A 107 10.29 3.53 -11.95
CA GLY A 107 11.67 3.09 -11.67
C GLY A 107 11.80 1.59 -11.48
N TYR A 108 12.78 1.16 -10.69
CA TYR A 108 13.06 -0.26 -10.42
C TYR A 108 11.94 -0.96 -9.64
N VAL A 109 11.26 -0.22 -8.74
CA VAL A 109 10.05 -0.65 -8.04
C VAL A 109 8.84 -0.05 -8.77
N LYS A 110 8.05 -0.88 -9.43
CA LYS A 110 6.88 -0.46 -10.21
C LYS A 110 5.61 -0.66 -9.38
N SER A 111 4.93 0.44 -9.05
CA SER A 111 3.51 0.42 -8.70
C SER A 111 2.74 1.06 -9.85
N SER A 112 1.83 0.30 -10.47
CA SER A 112 1.18 0.69 -11.72
C SER A 112 0.15 1.81 -11.55
N PHE A 113 -0.27 2.12 -10.33
CA PHE A 113 -1.38 3.04 -10.06
C PHE A 113 -1.16 3.75 -8.72
N PRO A 114 -1.45 5.07 -8.64
CA PRO A 114 -1.69 5.71 -7.36
C PRO A 114 -2.95 5.12 -6.72
N LEU A 115 -2.94 4.99 -5.40
CA LEU A 115 -4.00 4.38 -4.60
C LEU A 115 -4.32 5.32 -3.44
N ALA A 116 -5.60 5.59 -3.21
CA ALA A 116 -6.07 6.13 -1.94
C ALA A 116 -6.87 5.04 -1.22
N TYR A 117 -6.63 4.86 0.06
CA TYR A 117 -7.31 3.85 0.87
C TYR A 117 -7.38 4.27 2.32
N GLY A 118 -8.25 3.62 3.09
CA GLY A 118 -8.34 3.81 4.53
C GLY A 118 -9.50 3.02 5.13
N GLU A 119 -9.80 3.26 6.40
CA GLU A 119 -10.90 2.63 7.13
C GLU A 119 -12.00 3.66 7.42
N SER A 120 -13.21 3.17 7.67
CA SER A 120 -14.32 3.97 8.20
C SER A 120 -14.82 3.30 9.46
N LEU A 121 -14.64 3.94 10.61
CA LEU A 121 -15.20 3.52 11.90
C LEU A 121 -16.69 3.86 12.01
N ARG A 122 -17.22 4.58 11.02
CA ARG A 122 -18.62 5.00 10.93
C ARG A 122 -19.46 4.04 10.10
N GLU A 123 -20.45 3.42 10.73
CA GLU A 123 -21.38 2.50 10.09
C GLU A 123 -22.49 3.20 9.29
N ASP A 124 -22.74 4.49 9.56
CA ASP A 124 -23.74 5.30 8.86
C ASP A 124 -23.26 5.79 7.48
N ILE A 125 -21.96 5.66 7.19
CA ILE A 125 -21.37 5.93 5.87
C ILE A 125 -21.60 4.72 4.96
N ALA A 126 -22.50 4.88 3.99
CA ALA A 126 -22.82 3.87 2.99
C ALA A 126 -21.90 3.93 1.75
N SER A 127 -21.30 5.09 1.46
CA SER A 127 -20.30 5.21 0.40
C SER A 127 -19.32 6.34 0.64
N ILE A 128 -18.13 6.22 0.05
CA ILE A 128 -17.05 7.19 0.16
C ILE A 128 -16.70 7.75 -1.21
N GLY A 129 -16.52 9.06 -1.27
CA GLY A 129 -16.00 9.80 -2.40
C GLY A 129 -14.64 10.42 -2.09
N VAL A 130 -13.77 10.49 -3.09
CA VAL A 130 -12.42 11.04 -3.00
C VAL A 130 -12.29 12.23 -3.95
N LEU A 131 -11.79 13.34 -3.43
CA LEU A 131 -11.35 14.49 -4.21
C LEU A 131 -9.83 14.55 -4.23
N THR A 132 -9.30 15.03 -5.35
CA THR A 132 -7.86 15.07 -5.61
C THR A 132 -7.44 16.46 -6.05
N LYS A 133 -6.14 16.78 -5.89
CA LYS A 133 -5.64 18.15 -6.10
C LYS A 133 -5.89 18.71 -7.50
N ASN A 134 -5.86 17.88 -8.54
CA ASN A 134 -5.95 18.33 -9.93
C ASN A 134 -7.30 18.01 -10.58
N SER A 135 -8.29 17.57 -9.81
CA SER A 135 -9.60 17.18 -10.33
C SER A 135 -10.71 17.46 -9.32
N ASP A 136 -11.70 18.22 -9.75
CA ASP A 136 -12.93 18.49 -9.01
C ASP A 136 -13.96 17.35 -9.12
N ILE A 137 -13.66 16.32 -9.92
CA ILE A 137 -14.50 15.12 -10.04
C ILE A 137 -14.32 14.26 -8.79
N VAL A 138 -15.40 14.05 -8.05
CA VAL A 138 -15.46 13.09 -6.94
C VAL A 138 -15.34 11.67 -7.49
N LYS A 139 -14.33 10.93 -7.07
CA LYS A 139 -14.14 9.53 -7.42
C LYS A 139 -14.75 8.65 -6.35
N LYS A 140 -15.68 7.79 -6.75
CA LYS A 140 -16.34 6.86 -5.82
C LYS A 140 -15.37 5.74 -5.43
N ALA A 141 -15.13 5.59 -4.14
CA ALA A 141 -14.36 4.49 -3.58
C ALA A 141 -15.21 3.22 -3.48
N ARG A 142 -14.52 2.08 -3.52
CA ARG A 142 -15.09 0.77 -3.20
C ARG A 142 -14.89 0.50 -1.72
N ILE A 143 -15.92 0.03 -1.05
CA ILE A 143 -15.84 -0.46 0.33
C ILE A 143 -15.86 -1.99 0.25
N VAL A 144 -14.86 -2.62 0.84
CA VAL A 144 -14.64 -4.07 0.84
C VAL A 144 -14.12 -4.51 2.21
N GLY A 145 -14.07 -5.80 2.47
CA GLY A 145 -13.61 -6.32 3.75
C GLY A 145 -14.29 -7.63 4.12
N ASN A 146 -14.05 -8.07 5.35
CA ASN A 146 -14.56 -9.30 5.93
C ASN A 146 -14.87 -9.09 7.43
N GLU A 147 -14.97 -10.18 8.18
CA GLU A 147 -15.22 -10.16 9.63
C GLU A 147 -14.09 -9.51 10.44
N GLU A 148 -12.88 -9.41 9.89
CA GLU A 148 -11.72 -8.78 10.52
C GLU A 148 -11.74 -7.25 10.35
N GLY A 149 -12.45 -6.72 9.35
CA GLY A 149 -12.54 -5.28 9.14
C GLY A 149 -13.01 -4.86 7.75
N LYS A 150 -13.29 -3.57 7.61
CA LYS A 150 -13.70 -2.93 6.35
C LYS A 150 -12.73 -1.84 5.94
N ILE A 151 -12.31 -1.89 4.69
CA ILE A 151 -11.45 -0.91 4.03
C ILE A 151 -12.22 -0.25 2.89
N TRP A 152 -12.00 1.05 2.69
CA TRP A 152 -12.36 1.72 1.46
C TRP A 152 -11.11 1.97 0.61
N PHE A 153 -11.24 1.89 -0.71
CA PHE A 153 -10.13 2.20 -1.61
C PHE A 153 -10.57 2.70 -2.98
N VAL A 154 -9.68 3.42 -3.65
CA VAL A 154 -9.84 3.88 -5.02
C VAL A 154 -8.50 3.92 -5.74
N PHE A 155 -8.43 3.31 -6.92
CA PHE A 155 -7.32 3.53 -7.84
C PHE A 155 -7.50 4.87 -8.54
N LEU A 156 -6.44 5.66 -8.53
CA LEU A 156 -6.39 6.97 -9.14
C LEU A 156 -5.56 6.92 -10.42
N ASN A 157 -5.64 7.97 -11.22
CA ASN A 157 -4.72 8.23 -12.32
C ASN A 157 -3.59 9.13 -11.82
N PRO A 158 -2.36 8.97 -12.33
CA PRO A 158 -1.27 9.89 -12.01
C PRO A 158 -1.60 11.38 -12.28
N SER A 159 -2.49 11.65 -13.25
CA SER A 159 -2.95 13.00 -13.59
C SER A 159 -3.87 13.63 -12.53
N ASP A 160 -4.55 12.82 -11.72
CA ASP A 160 -5.49 13.32 -10.70
C ASP A 160 -4.77 14.11 -9.58
N GLY A 161 -3.46 13.85 -9.40
CA GLY A 161 -2.66 14.40 -8.31
C GLY A 161 -2.80 13.59 -7.02
N ILE A 162 -2.63 14.27 -5.89
CA ILE A 162 -2.72 13.67 -4.56
C ILE A 162 -4.16 13.73 -4.03
N LEU A 163 -4.49 12.81 -3.11
CA LEU A 163 -5.70 12.89 -2.29
C LEU A 163 -5.74 14.23 -1.55
N THR A 164 -6.89 14.88 -1.51
CA THR A 164 -7.08 16.14 -0.77
C THR A 164 -8.25 16.11 0.19
N LYS A 165 -9.37 15.48 -0.18
CA LYS A 165 -10.55 15.36 0.69
C LYS A 165 -11.27 14.04 0.50
N ILE A 166 -11.95 13.63 1.55
CA ILE A 166 -12.83 12.48 1.61
C ILE A 166 -14.24 12.97 1.92
N VAL A 167 -15.21 12.43 1.22
CA VAL A 167 -16.63 12.72 1.40
C VAL A 167 -17.33 11.42 1.76
N GLY A 168 -18.03 11.38 2.88
CA GLY A 168 -18.85 10.24 3.29
C GLY A 168 -20.31 10.52 3.04
N TYR A 169 -21.01 9.56 2.44
CA TYR A 169 -22.42 9.64 2.11
C TYR A 169 -23.23 8.58 2.86
N ASN A 170 -24.43 8.95 3.30
CA ASN A 170 -25.39 7.99 3.86
C ASN A 170 -26.09 7.17 2.76
N GLN A 171 -27.04 6.31 3.14
CA GLN A 171 -27.77 5.43 2.22
C GLN A 171 -28.60 6.16 1.16
N VAL A 172 -29.04 7.39 1.43
CA VAL A 172 -29.84 8.21 0.50
C VAL A 172 -28.97 9.15 -0.34
N GLY A 173 -27.65 9.13 -0.15
CA GLY A 173 -26.69 9.92 -0.92
C GLY A 173 -26.42 11.33 -0.37
N GLU A 174 -26.84 11.63 0.85
CA GLU A 174 -26.52 12.89 1.52
C GLU A 174 -25.11 12.86 2.10
N ILE A 175 -24.40 13.99 2.03
CA ILE A 175 -23.09 14.14 2.66
C ILE A 175 -23.27 14.23 4.17
N ILE A 176 -22.73 13.24 4.89
CA ILE A 176 -22.75 13.16 6.36
C ILE A 176 -21.35 13.25 6.98
N PHE A 177 -20.33 13.25 6.14
CA PHE A 177 -18.93 13.41 6.52
C PHE A 177 -18.17 14.15 5.43
N LEU A 178 -17.29 15.06 5.84
CA LEU A 178 -16.35 15.75 4.97
C LEU A 178 -15.05 15.92 5.75
N SER A 179 -13.96 15.35 5.24
CA SER A 179 -12.65 15.51 5.89
C SER A 179 -12.13 16.94 5.75
N GLY A 180 -11.23 17.31 6.66
CA GLY A 180 -10.26 18.39 6.39
C GLY A 180 -9.36 18.06 5.19
N TYR A 181 -8.39 18.94 4.92
CA TYR A 181 -7.34 18.59 3.97
C TYR A 181 -6.59 17.36 4.49
N VAL A 182 -6.52 16.31 3.68
CA VAL A 182 -5.76 15.11 4.00
C VAL A 182 -4.31 15.40 3.65
N GLU A 183 -3.44 15.49 4.66
CA GLU A 183 -2.00 15.57 4.41
C GLU A 183 -1.53 14.26 3.76
N PRO A 184 -0.74 14.33 2.68
CA PRO A 184 -0.28 13.15 1.94
C PRO A 184 0.74 12.32 2.70
#